data_AF-A0A0L7RFM8-F1
#
_entry.id   AF-A0A0L7RFM8-F1
#
_cell.length_a   1.000
_cell.length_b   1.000
_cell.length_c   1.000
_cell.angle_alpha   90.00
_cell.angle_beta   90.00
_cell.angle_gamma   90.00
#
_symmetry.space_group_name_H-M   'P 1'
#
loop_
_entity.id
_entity.type
_entity.pdbx_description
1 polymer ?
#
loop_
_entity_poly.entity_id
_entity_poly.type
_entity_poly.pdbx_seq_one_letter_code
_entity_poly.pdbx_strand_id
1 'polypeptide(L)' 'MVKHFFLWGALKEKVYKEPPTTPEDMRQRIVDACLTINADVTEGTKQSFLNRSREYIAASGHHFEHRFN' A
#
# COMPACT_ATOMS: atom_id res chain seq x y z
N MET A 1 -0.38 7.27 16.75
CA MET A 1 -0.02 6.02 16.04
C MET A 1 -0.25 6.25 14.56
N VAL A 2 0.81 6.48 13.77
CA VAL A 2 0.66 6.67 12.32
C VAL A 2 0.54 5.28 11.70
N LYS A 3 -0.66 4.89 11.27
CA LYS A 3 -0.87 3.61 10.61
C LYS A 3 -0.19 3.65 9.24
N HIS A 4 0.80 2.79 9.02
CA HIS A 4 1.40 2.64 7.71
C HIS A 4 0.41 2.02 6.76
N PHE A 5 -0.08 2.84 5.83
CA PHE A 5 -0.94 2.40 4.75
C PHE A 5 -0.11 2.15 3.51
N PHE A 6 -0.17 0.92 3.01
CA PHE A 6 0.43 0.53 1.74
C PHE A 6 -0.66 0.08 0.80
N LEU A 7 -0.83 0.81 -0.31
CA LEU A 7 -1.75 0.43 -1.38
C LEU A 7 -1.52 -1.02 -1.84
N TRP A 8 -0.26 -1.45 -1.91
CA TRP A 8 0.08 -2.82 -2.28
C TRP A 8 -0.42 -3.87 -1.28
N GLY A 9 -0.45 -3.56 0.03
CA GLY A 9 -1.02 -4.44 1.04
C GLY A 9 -2.52 -4.65 0.82
N ALA A 10 -3.25 -3.55 0.63
CA ALA A 10 -4.69 -3.57 0.37
C ALA A 10 -5.05 -4.26 -0.95
N LEU A 11 -4.28 -4.01 -2.01
CA LEU A 11 -4.45 -4.68 -3.31
C LEU A 11 -4.24 -6.19 -3.17
N LYS A 12 -3.16 -6.61 -2.48
CA LYS A 12 -2.88 -8.03 -2.30
C LYS A 12 -3.98 -8.75 -1.54
N GLU A 13 -4.49 -8.16 -0.46
CA GLU A 13 -5.58 -8.74 0.32
C GLU A 13 -6.83 -8.99 -0.53
N LYS A 14 -7.15 -8.08 -1.47
CA LYS A 14 -8.28 -8.23 -2.39
C LYS A 14 -8.01 -9.22 -3.52
N VAL A 15 -6.87 -9.10 -4.20
CA VAL A 15 -6.53 -9.88 -5.40
C VAL A 15 -6.24 -11.35 -5.07
N TYR A 16 -5.58 -11.60 -3.94
CA TYR A 16 -5.17 -12.95 -3.51
C TYR A 16 -6.05 -13.52 -2.40
N LYS A 17 -7.26 -12.97 -2.21
CA LYS A 17 -8.25 -13.53 -1.27
C LYS A 17 -8.54 -15.00 -1.57
N GLU A 18 -8.66 -15.31 -2.86
CA GLU A 18 -8.81 -16.66 -3.39
C GLU A 18 -7.50 -17.08 -4.08
N PRO A 19 -7.19 -18.40 -4.17
CA PRO A 19 -6.03 -18.89 -4.89
C PRO A 19 -5.97 -18.34 -6.33
N PRO A 20 -4.75 -18.03 -6.84
CA PRO A 20 -4.58 -17.66 -8.24
C PRO A 20 -4.98 -18.79 -9.18
N THR A 21 -5.60 -18.43 -10.29
CA THR A 21 -6.21 -19.37 -11.26
C THR A 21 -5.57 -19.19 -12.64
N THR A 22 -6.11 -18.29 -13.47
CA THR A 22 -5.63 -17.99 -14.83
C THR A 22 -5.18 -16.53 -14.93
N PRO A 23 -4.29 -16.19 -15.88
CA PRO A 23 -3.87 -14.81 -16.10
C PRO A 23 -5.03 -13.84 -16.34
N GLU A 24 -6.08 -14.27 -17.05
CA GLU A 24 -7.26 -13.48 -17.36
C GLU A 24 -8.07 -13.15 -16.10
N ASP A 25 -8.33 -14.15 -15.26
CA ASP A 25 -9.03 -13.96 -13.99
C ASP A 25 -8.21 -13.07 -13.05
N MET A 26 -6.89 -13.28 -12.98
CA MET A 26 -6.02 -12.43 -12.17
C MET A 26 -6.02 -10.97 -12.66
N ARG A 27 -6.06 -10.71 -13.97
CA ARG A 27 -6.22 -9.35 -14.50
C ARG A 27 -7.56 -8.74 -14.07
N GLN A 28 -8.64 -9.49 -14.15
CA GLN A 28 -9.97 -9.00 -13.74
C GLN A 28 -10.00 -8.68 -12.25
N ARG A 29 -9.47 -9.57 -11.40
CA ARG A 29 -9.37 -9.35 -9.95
C ARG A 29 -8.56 -8.10 -9.60
N ILE A 30 -7.50 -7.78 -10.35
CA ILE A 30 -6.73 -6.54 -10.16
C ILE A 30 -7.58 -5.32 -10.49
N VAL A 31 -8.31 -5.33 -11.61
CA VAL A 31 -9.21 -4.23 -11.99
C VAL A 31 -10.29 -4.04 -10.93
N ASP A 32 -10.96 -5.11 -10.50
CA ASP A 32 -12.02 -5.06 -9.48
C ASP A 32 -11.47 -4.60 -8.12
N ALA A 33 -10.26 -5.03 -7.75
CA ALA A 33 -9.59 -4.55 -6.55
C ALA A 33 -9.33 -3.04 -6.60
N CYS A 34 -8.84 -2.52 -7.73
CA CYS A 34 -8.63 -1.10 -7.94
C CYS A 34 -9.94 -0.29 -7.85
N LEU A 35 -11.03 -0.79 -8.44
CA LEU A 35 -12.34 -0.13 -8.42
C LEU A 35 -12.98 -0.10 -7.02
N THR A 36 -12.61 -1.04 -6.15
CA THR A 36 -13.18 -1.16 -4.79
C THR A 36 -12.30 -0.55 -3.69
N ILE A 37 -11.14 -0.01 -4.03
CA ILE A 37 -10.30 0.73 -3.09
C ILE A 37 -10.92 2.11 -2.87
N ASN A 38 -11.21 2.43 -1.62
CA ASN A 38 -11.84 3.69 -1.25
C ASN A 38 -10.82 4.85 -1.12
N ALA A 39 -11.34 6.06 -0.98
CA ALA A 39 -10.52 7.27 -0.83
C ALA A 39 -9.65 7.23 0.43
N ASP A 40 -10.13 6.62 1.52
CA ASP A 40 -9.39 6.57 2.80
C ASP A 40 -8.08 5.79 2.68
N VAL A 41 -8.11 4.65 2.00
CA VAL A 41 -6.91 3.83 1.71
C VAL A 41 -5.91 4.63 0.86
N THR A 42 -6.42 5.39 -0.12
CA THR A 42 -5.60 6.20 -1.02
C THR A 42 -4.94 7.36 -0.29
N GLU A 43 -5.70 8.11 0.51
CA GLU A 43 -5.18 9.23 1.29
C GLU A 43 -4.23 8.73 2.39
N GLY A 44 -4.55 7.64 3.07
CA GLY A 44 -3.66 6.99 4.03
C GLY A 44 -2.33 6.57 3.40
N THR A 45 -2.35 6.05 2.16
CA THR A 45 -1.13 5.68 1.44
C THR A 45 -0.28 6.91 1.12
N LYS A 46 -0.90 7.99 0.64
CA LYS A 46 -0.23 9.26 0.35
C LYS A 46 0.40 9.85 1.60
N GLN A 47 -0.31 9.89 2.73
CA GLN A 47 0.23 10.38 3.99
C GLN A 47 1.40 9.53 4.49
N SER A 48 1.27 8.19 4.37
CA SER A 48 2.35 7.27 4.74
C SER A 48 3.60 7.49 3.91
N PHE A 49 3.46 7.71 2.59
CA PHE A 49 4.57 8.05 1.71
C PHE A 49 5.23 9.37 2.11
N LEU A 50 4.44 10.44 2.26
CA LEU A 50 4.95 11.77 2.63
C LEU A 50 5.69 11.74 3.98
N ASN A 51 5.16 11.04 4.97
CA ASN A 51 5.79 10.92 6.28
C ASN A 51 7.15 10.20 6.17
N ARG A 52 7.22 9.09 5.42
CA ARG A 52 8.47 8.39 5.18
C ARG A 52 9.48 9.26 4.40
N SER A 53 9.04 9.99 3.39
CA SER A 53 9.92 10.92 2.67
C SER A 53 10.48 12.01 3.57
N ARG A 54 9.67 12.59 4.46
CA ARG A 54 10.13 13.58 5.44
C ARG A 54 11.17 12.99 6.39
N GLU A 55 10.96 11.77 6.85
CA GLU A 55 11.93 11.11 7.73
C GLU A 55 13.24 10.77 7.04
N TYR A 56 13.19 10.33 5.78
CA TYR A 56 14.40 10.14 4.97
C TYR A 56 15.22 11.42 4.88
N ILE A 57 14.56 12.56 4.62
CA ILE A 57 15.21 13.88 4.55
C ILE A 57 15.78 14.26 5.92
N ALA A 58 15.02 14.09 7.01
CA ALA A 58 15.46 14.39 8.37
C ALA A 58 16.63 13.48 8.82
N ALA A 59 16.72 12.27 8.27
CA ALA A 59 17.82 11.35 8.48
C ALA A 59 19.02 11.59 7.55
N SER A 60 19.05 12.69 6.79
CA SER A 60 20.07 12.98 5.78
C SER A 60 20.32 11.82 4.80
N GLY A 61 19.26 11.05 4.51
CA GLY A 61 19.31 9.92 3.60
C GLY A 61 19.75 8.58 4.21
N HIS A 62 19.98 8.49 5.52
CA HIS A 62 20.23 7.20 6.17
C HIS A 62 18.98 6.31 6.21
N HIS A 63 19.15 4.99 6.12
CA HIS A 63 18.06 4.01 6.21
C HIS A 63 17.31 4.14 7.55
N PHE A 64 15.97 4.12 7.47
CA PHE A 64 15.07 4.32 8.61
C PHE A 64 13.92 3.31 8.58
N GLU A 65 14.21 2.02 8.41
CA GLU A 65 13.15 0.98 8.47
C GLU A 65 12.69 0.66 9.91
N HIS A 66 13.47 1.05 10.93
CA HIS A 66 13.23 0.66 12.34
C HIS A 66 12.67 1.77 13.24
N ARG A 67 12.29 2.94 12.71
CA ARG A 67 11.88 4.09 13.55
C ARG A 67 10.38 4.24 13.79
N PHE A 68 9.58 3.33 13.28
CA PHE A 68 8.14 3.35 13.47
C PHE A 68 7.65 2.07 14.12
N ASN A 69 7.76 2.03 15.45
CA ASN A 69 6.94 1.18 16.31
C ASN A 69 5.78 2.02 16.85
#